data_AF-A0AAE7BX87-F1
#
_entry.id   AF-A0AAE7BX87-F1
#
_cell.length_a   1.000
_cell.length_b   1.000
_cell.length_c   1.000
_cell.angle_alpha   90.00
_cell.angle_beta   90.00
_cell.angle_gamma   90.00
#
_symmetry.space_group_name_H-M   'P 1'
#
loop_
_entity.id
_entity.type
_entity.pdbx_description
1 polymer ?
#
loop_
_entity_poly.entity_id
_entity_poly.type
_entity_poly.pdbx_seq_one_letter_code
_entity_poly.pdbx_strand_id
1 'polypeptide(L)'
;MSFMTADQAKVLSNVANLNIEMYKPRLAQLIEDNARQGNTAVLTVFPKHLPLEEIRGLSAELTELGYNVRFEVEEFYYRFNVYWL
;
A
#
# COMPACT_ATOMS: atom_id res chain seq x y z
N MET A 1 2.55 -22.32 9.81
CA MET A 1 3.07 -21.46 8.72
C MET A 1 4.41 -20.91 9.18
N SER A 2 5.45 -21.02 8.36
CA SER A 2 6.76 -20.42 8.65
C SER A 2 6.91 -19.11 7.90
N PHE A 3 7.56 -18.14 8.52
CA PHE A 3 7.88 -16.87 7.87
C PHE A 3 8.89 -17.07 6.74
N MET A 4 8.75 -16.26 5.69
CA MET A 4 9.71 -16.15 4.60
C MET A 4 10.98 -15.45 5.07
N THR A 5 12.13 -15.81 4.50
CA THR A 5 13.40 -15.10 4.77
C THR A 5 13.46 -13.76 4.02
N ALA A 6 14.27 -12.82 4.51
CA ALA A 6 14.46 -11.53 3.86
C ALA A 6 15.05 -11.65 2.44
N ASP A 7 15.91 -12.65 2.19
CA ASP A 7 16.50 -12.88 0.87
C ASP A 7 15.44 -13.31 -0.16
N GLN A 8 14.56 -14.24 0.22
CA GLN A 8 13.42 -14.64 -0.59
C GLN A 8 12.49 -13.46 -0.89
N ALA A 9 12.21 -12.60 0.11
CA ALA A 9 11.40 -11.40 -0.08
C ALA A 9 12.04 -10.41 -1.08
N LYS A 10 13.37 -10.24 -1.01
CA LYS A 10 14.12 -9.37 -1.93
C LYS A 10 14.03 -9.87 -3.37
N VAL A 11 14.23 -11.17 -3.61
CA VAL A 11 14.10 -11.77 -4.95
C VAL A 11 12.71 -11.54 -5.51
N LEU A 12 11.66 -11.82 -4.73
CA LEU A 12 10.27 -11.59 -5.15
C LEU A 12 9.98 -10.11 -5.47
N SER A 13 10.50 -9.18 -4.66
CA SER A 13 10.31 -7.74 -4.89
C SER A 13 10.98 -7.21 -6.15
N ASN A 14 12.09 -7.84 -6.58
CA ASN A 14 12.84 -7.43 -7.78
C ASN A 14 12.17 -7.91 -9.08
N VAL A 15 11.48 -9.04 -9.04
CA VAL A 15 10.71 -9.55 -10.19
C VAL A 15 9.28 -9.02 -10.23
N ALA A 16 8.84 -8.37 -9.15
CA ALA A 16 7.51 -7.77 -9.08
C ALA A 16 7.47 -6.54 -10.00
N ASN A 17 6.84 -6.70 -11.17
CA ASN A 17 6.53 -5.62 -12.10
C ASN A 17 5.35 -4.78 -11.57
N LEU A 18 5.60 -4.05 -10.49
CA LEU A 18 4.59 -3.24 -9.80
C LEU A 18 4.40 -1.92 -10.56
N ASN A 19 3.28 -1.78 -11.27
CA ASN A 19 2.81 -0.51 -11.82
C ASN A 19 1.53 -0.03 -11.09
N ILE A 20 1.14 1.24 -11.27
CA ILE A 20 -0.04 1.82 -10.62
C ILE A 20 -1.32 1.02 -10.86
N GLU A 21 -1.49 0.46 -12.06
CA GLU A 21 -2.67 -0.32 -12.45
C GLU A 21 -2.83 -1.59 -11.59
N MET A 22 -1.74 -2.16 -11.08
CA MET A 22 -1.77 -3.26 -10.13
C MET A 22 -1.93 -2.81 -8.66
N TYR A 23 -1.62 -1.55 -8.33
CA TYR A 23 -1.68 -1.06 -6.95
C TYR A 23 -3.11 -0.84 -6.46
N LYS A 24 -3.97 -0.21 -7.27
CA LYS A 24 -5.37 0.06 -6.90
C LYS A 24 -6.16 -1.21 -6.51
N PRO A 25 -6.23 -2.27 -7.33
CA PRO A 25 -6.97 -3.47 -6.96
C PRO A 25 -6.35 -4.19 -5.75
N ARG A 26 -5.03 -4.16 -5.59
CA ARG A 26 -4.35 -4.74 -4.42
C ARG A 26 -4.65 -3.98 -3.14
N LEU A 27 -4.69 -2.65 -3.20
CA LEU A 27 -5.05 -1.84 -2.05
C LEU A 27 -6.51 -2.07 -1.66
N ALA A 28 -7.42 -2.15 -2.63
CA ALA A 28 -8.82 -2.48 -2.37
C ALA A 28 -8.96 -3.83 -1.66
N GLN A 29 -8.28 -4.87 -2.14
CA GLN A 29 -8.28 -6.19 -1.49
C GLN A 29 -7.69 -6.12 -0.08
N LEU A 30 -6.57 -5.40 0.11
CA LEU A 30 -5.93 -5.23 1.41
C LEU A 30 -6.85 -4.52 2.41
N ILE A 31 -7.59 -3.49 1.97
CA ILE A 31 -8.58 -2.80 2.80
C ILE A 31 -9.69 -3.77 3.21
N GLU A 32 -10.25 -4.53 2.25
CA GLU A 32 -11.32 -5.50 2.53
C GLU A 32 -10.86 -6.58 3.54
N ASP A 33 -9.70 -7.18 3.33
CA ASP A 33 -9.16 -8.22 4.21
C ASP A 33 -8.86 -7.70 5.62
N ASN A 34 -8.31 -6.49 5.76
CA ASN A 34 -8.06 -5.89 7.06
C ASN A 34 -9.37 -5.47 7.75
N ALA A 35 -10.33 -4.93 7.01
CA ALA A 35 -11.66 -4.58 7.52
C ALA A 35 -12.40 -5.80 8.08
N ARG A 36 -12.36 -6.95 7.38
CA ARG A 36 -12.95 -8.21 7.88
C ARG A 36 -12.32 -8.69 9.19
N GLN A 37 -11.07 -8.31 9.46
CA GLN A 37 -10.33 -8.68 10.66
C GLN A 37 -10.38 -7.60 11.75
N GLY A 38 -11.03 -6.46 11.51
CA GLY A 38 -11.05 -5.31 12.42
C GLY A 38 -9.73 -4.53 12.52
N ASN A 39 -8.81 -4.74 11.57
CA ASN A 39 -7.51 -4.06 11.50
C ASN A 39 -7.57 -2.90 10.52
N THR A 40 -6.67 -1.92 10.63
CA THR A 40 -6.48 -0.90 9.57
C THR A 40 -5.60 -1.44 8.44
N ALA A 41 -5.66 -0.82 7.26
CA ALA A 41 -4.82 -1.23 6.14
C ALA A 41 -3.57 -0.36 6.04
N VAL A 42 -2.40 -1.00 5.98
CA VAL A 42 -1.11 -0.32 5.80
C VAL A 42 -0.44 -0.81 4.53
N LEU A 43 -0.14 0.12 3.63
CA LEU A 43 0.60 -0.14 2.41
C LEU A 43 1.94 0.61 2.45
N THR A 44 3.04 -0.11 2.21
CA THR A 44 4.38 0.50 2.07
C THR A 44 4.84 0.35 0.62
N VAL A 45 5.25 1.46 0.02
CA VAL A 45 5.56 1.55 -1.41
C VAL A 45 6.94 2.16 -1.62
N PHE A 46 7.76 1.53 -2.47
CA PHE A 46 9.03 2.13 -2.86
C PHE A 46 8.81 3.22 -3.93
N PRO A 47 9.51 4.38 -3.85
CA PRO A 47 9.35 5.47 -4.80
C PRO A 47 9.59 5.08 -6.25
N LYS A 48 10.44 4.05 -6.49
CA LYS A 48 10.72 3.52 -7.83
C LYS A 48 9.51 2.92 -8.55
N HIS A 49 8.45 2.55 -7.81
CA HIS A 49 7.29 1.83 -8.34
C HIS A 49 6.02 2.69 -8.40
N LEU A 50 5.98 3.78 -7.64
CA LEU A 50 4.82 4.65 -7.55
C LEU A 50 5.30 6.09 -7.32
N PRO A 51 5.17 6.99 -8.31
CA PRO A 51 5.56 8.37 -8.14
C PRO A 51 4.64 9.07 -7.13
N LEU A 52 5.15 10.14 -6.52
CA LEU A 52 4.46 10.87 -5.46
C LEU A 52 3.10 11.45 -5.90
N GLU A 53 2.96 11.80 -7.19
CA GLU A 53 1.72 12.35 -7.75
C GLU A 53 0.57 11.33 -7.70
N GLU A 54 0.81 10.12 -8.19
CA GLU A 54 -0.17 9.02 -8.21
C GLU A 54 -0.62 8.64 -6.79
N ILE A 55 0.32 8.71 -5.85
CA ILE A 55 0.09 8.55 -4.42
C ILE A 55 -0.89 9.60 -3.89
N ARG A 56 -0.69 10.88 -4.24
CA ARG A 56 -1.59 11.96 -3.81
C ARG A 56 -2.98 11.79 -4.42
N GLY A 57 -3.06 11.39 -5.68
CA GLY A 57 -4.32 11.07 -6.35
C GLY A 57 -5.08 9.96 -5.62
N LEU A 58 -4.40 8.86 -5.30
CA LEU A 58 -4.99 7.74 -4.57
C LEU A 58 -5.49 8.13 -3.16
N SER A 59 -4.74 8.95 -2.43
CA SER A 59 -5.18 9.49 -1.14
C SER A 59 -6.45 10.32 -1.27
N ALA A 60 -6.56 11.15 -2.31
CA ALA A 60 -7.75 11.95 -2.56
C ALA A 60 -8.96 11.06 -2.87
N GLU A 61 -8.81 10.08 -3.77
CA GLU A 61 -9.87 9.12 -4.12
C GLU A 61 -10.40 8.37 -2.88
N LEU A 62 -9.50 7.90 -2.01
CA LEU A 62 -9.88 7.22 -0.78
C LEU A 62 -10.58 8.15 0.21
N THR A 63 -10.15 9.41 0.29
CA THR A 63 -10.80 10.42 1.14
C THR A 63 -12.21 10.73 0.66
N GLU A 64 -12.43 10.80 -0.66
CA GLU A 64 -13.77 10.97 -1.26
C GLU A 64 -14.69 9.79 -0.97
N LEU A 65 -14.14 8.58 -0.82
CA LEU A 65 -14.87 7.39 -0.40
C LEU A 65 -15.15 7.33 1.11
N GLY A 66 -14.68 8.31 1.89
CA GLY A 66 -14.87 8.39 3.33
C GLY A 66 -13.80 7.70 4.17
N TYR A 67 -12.71 7.23 3.56
CA TYR A 67 -11.57 6.71 4.32
C TYR A 67 -10.71 7.85 4.86
N ASN A 68 -10.18 7.65 6.07
CA ASN A 68 -9.12 8.49 6.59
C ASN A 68 -7.77 7.93 6.12
N VAL A 69 -6.99 8.77 5.44
CA VAL A 69 -5.68 8.39 4.90
C VAL A 69 -4.58 9.22 5.57
N ARG A 70 -3.60 8.55 6.16
CA ARG A 70 -2.36 9.18 6.64
C ARG A 70 -1.20 8.74 5.77
N PHE A 71 -0.62 9.70 5.09
CA PHE A 71 0.52 9.53 4.20
C PHE A 71 1.82 9.99 4.89
N GLU A 72 2.83 9.13 4.90
CA GLU A 72 4.14 9.41 5.50
C GLU A 72 5.24 9.15 4.47
N VAL A 73 6.15 10.10 4.33
CA VAL A 73 7.33 10.00 3.46
C VAL A 73 8.53 9.68 4.32
N GLU A 74 9.11 8.51 4.12
CA GLU A 74 10.33 8.07 4.79
C GLU A 74 11.50 8.10 3.80
N GLU A 75 12.73 7.99 4.31
CA GLU A 75 13.96 8.08 3.50
C GLU A 75 14.02 7.06 2.36
N PHE A 76 13.40 5.89 2.53
CA PHE A 76 13.48 4.77 1.58
C PHE A 76 12.14 4.32 0.99
N TYR A 77 11.02 4.74 1.58
CA TYR A 77 9.69 4.26 1.20
C TYR A 77 8.61 5.27 1.59
N TYR A 78 7.45 5.09 1.00
CA TYR A 78 6.23 5.79 1.34
C TYR A 78 5.32 4.87 2.14
N ARG A 79 4.66 5.38 3.17
CA ARG A 79 3.67 4.64 3.96
C ARG A 79 2.29 5.27 3.80
N PHE A 80 1.33 4.41 3.51
CA PHE A 80 -0.09 4.70 3.40
C PHE A 80 -0.83 3.96 4.50
N ASN A 81 -1.35 4.70 5.49
CA ASN A 81 -2.22 4.13 6.51
C ASN A 81 -3.66 4.53 6.18
N VAL A 82 -4.53 3.54 5.95
CA VAL A 82 -5.95 3.72 5.64
C VAL A 82 -6.78 3.17 6.79
N TYR A 83 -7.68 3.99 7.33
CA TYR A 83 -8.55 3.65 8.45
C TYR A 83 -9.94 4.29 8.28
N TRP A 84 -10.95 3.73 8.93
CA TRP A 84 -12.38 4.00 8.66
C TRP A 84 -13.18 4.23 9.95
N LEU A 85 -12.68 5.11 10.83
CA LEU A 85 -13.38 5.53 12.05
C LEU A 85 -14.67 6.29 11.73
#